data_AF-F8CA40-F1
#
_entry.id   AF-F8CA40-F1
#
_cell.length_a   1.000
_cell.length_b   1.000
_cell.length_c   1.000
_cell.angle_alpha   90.00
_cell.angle_beta   90.00
_cell.angle_gamma   90.00
#
_symmetry.space_group_name_H-M   'P 1'
#
loop_
_entity.id
_entity.type
_entity.pdbx_description
1 polymer ?
#
loop_
_entity_poly.entity_id
_entity_poly.type
_entity_poly.pdbx_seq_one_letter_code
_entity_poly.pdbx_strand_id
1 'polypeptide(L)'
;MKSSRGITLLEMMVTLAIAAVLLAAALVGMQSPINRQRENEATRELWASTLRARQLSISTNQPVRIVVEENVPRGDGTTRTVARWEHLRCDNDWDNASCPAAGCENTTCRTNPECCAGEQAMGQDIVIPTTMNAAALHGLCYMPGSGRPVRPGDLGCMRDSIDDPVALDAAAPGNLRIDFTSGRARSLIMVEPRTGLASILDCSSQAAIDHPVAECTQ
;
A
#
# COMPACT_ATOMS: atom_id res chain seq x y z
N MET A 1 -13.90 10.42 -65.09
CA MET A 1 -12.99 11.54 -64.75
C MET A 1 -13.16 11.85 -63.27
N LYS A 2 -12.12 11.68 -62.45
CA LYS A 2 -12.19 11.86 -60.99
C LYS A 2 -11.85 13.32 -60.67
N SER A 3 -12.82 14.08 -60.17
CA SER A 3 -12.64 15.47 -59.76
C SER A 3 -11.73 15.51 -58.53
N SER A 4 -10.48 15.97 -58.72
CA SER A 4 -9.61 16.38 -57.62
C SER A 4 -10.08 17.74 -57.14
N ARG A 5 -10.95 17.77 -56.12
CA ARG A 5 -11.25 18.99 -55.38
C ARG A 5 -10.01 19.35 -54.55
N GLY A 6 -9.34 20.45 -54.91
CA GLY A 6 -8.21 20.97 -54.17
C GLY A 6 -8.65 21.50 -52.81
N ILE A 7 -8.03 21.02 -51.73
CA ILE A 7 -8.19 21.58 -50.38
C ILE A 7 -7.67 23.01 -50.39
N THR A 8 -8.46 23.93 -49.85
CA THR A 8 -8.01 25.31 -49.67
C THR A 8 -7.12 25.41 -48.42
N LEU A 9 -6.16 26.33 -48.43
CA LEU A 9 -5.27 26.56 -47.28
C LEU A 9 -6.07 26.91 -46.01
N LEU A 10 -7.20 27.59 -46.18
CA LEU A 10 -8.14 27.92 -45.10
C LEU A 10 -8.80 26.66 -44.51
N GLU A 11 -9.22 25.71 -45.34
CA GLU A 11 -9.82 24.44 -44.90
C GLU A 11 -8.81 23.58 -44.11
N MET A 12 -7.55 23.58 -44.54
CA MET A 12 -6.44 22.98 -43.78
C MET A 12 -6.22 23.65 -42.41
N MET A 13 -6.24 24.98 -42.35
CA MET A 13 -6.09 25.70 -41.08
C MET A 13 -7.24 25.45 -40.11
N VAL A 14 -8.48 25.44 -40.62
CA VAL A 14 -9.67 25.20 -39.80
C VAL A 14 -9.69 23.76 -39.29
N THR A 15 -9.40 22.78 -40.15
CA THR A 15 -9.35 21.36 -39.74
C THR A 15 -8.25 21.11 -38.70
N LEU A 16 -7.07 21.72 -38.86
CA LEU A 16 -5.99 21.66 -37.86
C LEU A 16 -6.41 22.29 -36.53
N ALA A 17 -7.08 23.45 -36.56
CA ALA A 17 -7.55 24.11 -35.35
C ALA A 17 -8.57 23.25 -34.60
N ILE A 18 -9.54 22.66 -35.30
CA ILE A 18 -10.55 21.77 -34.71
C ILE A 18 -9.86 20.52 -34.15
N ALA A 19 -8.94 19.91 -34.90
CA ALA A 19 -8.21 18.72 -34.44
C ALA A 19 -7.38 19.01 -33.18
N ALA A 20 -6.71 20.17 -33.10
CA ALA A 20 -5.94 20.57 -31.92
C ALA A 20 -6.83 20.72 -30.67
N VAL A 21 -8.01 21.34 -30.81
CA VAL A 21 -8.97 21.49 -29.71
C VAL A 21 -9.48 20.13 -29.24
N LEU A 22 -9.84 19.23 -30.18
CA LEU A 22 -10.30 17.88 -29.84
C LEU A 22 -9.22 17.05 -29.15
N LEU A 23 -7.96 17.14 -29.60
CA LEU A 23 -6.82 16.46 -28.97
C LEU A 23 -6.55 16.97 -27.56
N ALA A 24 -6.60 18.30 -27.35
CA ALA A 24 -6.43 18.89 -26.02
C ALA A 24 -7.51 18.41 -25.04
N ALA A 25 -8.77 18.36 -25.46
CA ALA A 25 -9.87 17.84 -24.65
C ALA A 25 -9.72 16.34 -24.35
N ALA A 26 -9.27 15.54 -25.33
CA ALA A 26 -9.05 14.10 -25.15
C ALA A 26 -7.96 13.80 -24.11
N LEU A 27 -6.87 14.58 -24.09
CA LEU A 27 -5.77 14.41 -23.14
C LEU A 27 -6.21 14.61 -21.69
N VAL A 28 -7.07 15.59 -21.43
CA VAL A 28 -7.62 15.84 -20.07
C VAL A 28 -8.54 14.68 -19.66
N GLY A 29 -9.35 14.14 -20.58
CA GLY A 29 -10.22 13.00 -20.31
C GLY A 29 -9.49 11.70 -19.97
N MET A 30 -8.26 11.50 -20.48
CA MET A 30 -7.49 10.27 -20.27
C MET A 30 -6.75 10.20 -18.93
N GLN A 31 -6.54 11.32 -18.22
CA GLN A 31 -5.76 11.30 -16.96
C GLN A 31 -6.50 10.63 -15.80
N SER A 32 -7.82 10.83 -15.69
CA SER A 32 -8.65 10.23 -14.63
C SER A 32 -8.66 8.69 -14.64
N PRO A 33 -8.90 7.99 -15.77
CA PRO A 33 -8.89 6.53 -15.79
C PRO A 33 -7.50 5.94 -15.50
N ILE A 34 -6.41 6.61 -15.92
CA ILE A 34 -5.04 6.14 -15.64
C ILE A 34 -4.74 6.20 -14.13
N ASN A 35 -5.11 7.29 -13.47
CA ASN A 35 -4.91 7.41 -12.02
C ASN A 35 -5.70 6.34 -11.26
N ARG A 36 -6.95 6.08 -11.66
CA ARG A 36 -7.78 5.01 -11.07
C ARG A 36 -7.17 3.62 -11.28
N GLN A 37 -6.60 3.35 -12.46
CA GLN A 37 -5.91 2.08 -12.72
C GLN A 37 -4.72 1.88 -11.79
N ARG A 38 -3.87 2.90 -11.64
CA ARG A 38 -2.71 2.88 -10.74
C ARG A 38 -3.12 2.72 -9.27
N GLU A 39 -4.17 3.41 -8.85
CA GLU A 39 -4.73 3.27 -7.50
C GLU A 39 -5.26 1.86 -7.24
N ASN A 40 -5.98 1.27 -8.21
CA ASN A 40 -6.50 -0.10 -8.09
C ASN A 40 -5.37 -1.13 -8.04
N GLU A 41 -4.35 -0.97 -8.88
CA GLU A 41 -3.16 -1.81 -8.91
C GLU A 41 -2.41 -1.72 -7.57
N ALA A 42 -2.09 -0.52 -7.11
CA ALA A 42 -1.43 -0.31 -5.81
C ALA A 42 -2.25 -0.88 -4.64
N THR A 43 -3.57 -0.73 -4.64
CA THR A 43 -4.44 -1.30 -3.60
C THR A 43 -4.35 -2.83 -3.58
N ARG A 44 -4.39 -3.48 -4.76
CA ARG A 44 -4.28 -4.94 -4.89
C ARG A 44 -2.90 -5.44 -4.52
N GLU A 45 -1.84 -4.73 -4.91
CA GLU A 45 -0.47 -5.07 -4.56
C GLU A 45 -0.23 -4.95 -3.05
N LEU A 46 -0.73 -3.90 -2.41
CA LEU A 46 -0.68 -3.76 -0.95
C LEU A 46 -1.38 -4.90 -0.23
N TRP A 47 -2.58 -5.28 -0.68
CA TRP A 47 -3.28 -6.42 -0.11
C TRP A 47 -2.55 -7.76 -0.36
N ALA A 48 -1.98 -7.96 -1.55
CA ALA A 48 -1.15 -9.13 -1.81
C ALA A 48 0.11 -9.13 -0.93
N SER A 49 0.68 -7.95 -0.67
CA SER A 49 1.84 -7.75 0.21
C SER A 49 1.52 -8.09 1.66
N THR A 50 0.36 -7.68 2.18
CA THR A 50 -0.07 -8.02 3.54
C THR A 50 -0.29 -9.52 3.71
N LEU A 51 -0.90 -10.19 2.73
CA LEU A 51 -1.04 -11.65 2.75
C LEU A 51 0.31 -12.38 2.70
N ARG A 52 1.25 -11.89 1.90
CA ARG A 52 2.62 -12.43 1.86
C ARG A 52 3.35 -12.23 3.19
N ALA A 53 3.27 -11.03 3.77
CA ALA A 53 3.87 -10.72 5.06
C ALA A 53 3.35 -11.66 6.16
N ARG A 54 2.03 -11.90 6.18
CA ARG A 54 1.42 -12.89 7.06
C ARG A 54 1.98 -14.30 6.82
N GLN A 55 1.98 -14.77 5.57
CA GLN A 55 2.49 -16.11 5.26
C GLN A 55 3.95 -16.28 5.68
N LEU A 56 4.77 -15.25 5.45
CA LEU A 56 6.15 -15.23 5.88
C LEU A 56 6.25 -15.33 7.40
N SER A 57 5.52 -14.50 8.16
CA SER A 57 5.55 -14.54 9.63
C SER A 57 5.16 -15.89 10.23
N ILE A 58 4.27 -16.63 9.56
CA ILE A 58 3.89 -17.98 9.95
C ILE A 58 4.99 -18.97 9.60
N SER A 59 5.55 -18.88 8.39
CA SER A 59 6.56 -19.83 7.90
C SER A 59 7.93 -19.69 8.55
N THR A 60 8.36 -18.46 8.84
CA THR A 60 9.65 -18.16 9.46
C THR A 60 9.55 -18.11 10.97
N ASN A 61 8.33 -18.11 11.51
CA ASN A 61 8.06 -17.90 12.92
C ASN A 61 8.73 -16.63 13.47
N GLN A 62 8.83 -15.57 12.66
CA GLN A 62 9.40 -14.28 13.03
C GLN A 62 8.43 -13.15 12.66
N PRO A 63 8.48 -11.99 13.35
CA PRO A 63 7.59 -10.88 13.01
C PRO A 63 7.95 -10.28 11.66
N VAL A 64 6.91 -10.01 10.86
CA VAL A 64 7.03 -9.32 9.58
C VAL A 64 6.18 -8.07 9.64
N ARG A 65 6.74 -6.91 9.32
CA ARG A 65 6.02 -5.63 9.33
C ARG A 65 5.85 -5.04 7.96
N ILE A 66 4.79 -4.25 7.78
CA ILE A 66 4.59 -3.40 6.61
C ILE A 66 5.09 -2.00 6.96
N VAL A 67 5.95 -1.47 6.09
CA VAL A 67 6.48 -0.12 6.22
C VAL A 67 6.05 0.66 4.99
N VAL A 68 5.51 1.85 5.25
CA VAL A 68 5.24 2.87 4.23
C VAL A 68 6.24 4.00 4.41
N GLU A 69 7.12 4.21 3.45
CA GLU A 69 8.15 5.24 3.49
C GLU A 69 7.85 6.33 2.47
N GLU A 70 7.99 7.58 2.90
CA GLU A 70 7.87 8.72 2.01
C GLU A 70 9.23 9.12 1.43
N ASN A 71 9.19 9.80 0.29
CA ASN A 71 10.36 10.42 -0.33
C ASN A 71 11.52 9.46 -0.66
N VAL A 72 11.23 8.20 -0.98
CA VAL A 72 12.27 7.25 -1.36
C VAL A 72 12.83 7.63 -2.73
N PRO A 73 14.15 7.88 -2.85
CA PRO A 73 14.77 8.23 -4.11
C PRO A 73 14.78 7.01 -5.03
N ARG A 74 14.38 7.22 -6.27
CA ARG A 74 14.42 6.20 -7.32
C ARG A 74 15.53 6.56 -8.31
N GLY A 75 16.07 5.54 -8.99
CA GLY A 75 17.16 5.71 -9.98
C GLY A 75 16.81 6.61 -11.17
N ASP A 76 15.57 7.08 -11.27
CA ASP A 76 15.08 8.07 -12.24
C ASP A 76 15.21 9.53 -11.74
N GLY A 77 15.76 9.75 -10.53
CA GLY A 77 15.91 11.07 -9.92
C GLY A 77 14.62 11.61 -9.28
N THR A 78 13.53 10.84 -9.28
CA THR A 78 12.29 11.21 -8.60
C THR A 78 12.21 10.58 -7.22
N THR A 79 11.46 11.21 -6.32
CA THR A 79 11.10 10.62 -5.03
C THR A 79 9.66 10.15 -5.06
N ARG A 80 9.39 8.99 -4.45
CA ARG A 80 8.05 8.42 -4.38
C ARG A 80 7.80 7.85 -2.99
N THR A 81 6.54 7.83 -2.59
CA THR A 81 6.11 7.05 -1.43
C THR A 81 6.02 5.59 -1.84
N VAL A 82 6.62 4.71 -1.06
CA VAL A 82 6.66 3.27 -1.32
C VAL A 82 6.21 2.49 -0.10
N ALA A 83 5.61 1.34 -0.32
CA ALA A 83 5.31 0.39 0.72
C ALA A 83 6.02 -0.94 0.46
N ARG A 84 6.46 -1.61 1.51
CA ARG A 84 7.00 -2.96 1.44
C ARG A 84 6.79 -3.69 2.76
N TRP A 85 6.92 -5.01 2.72
CA TRP A 85 7.09 -5.78 3.94
C TRP A 85 8.58 -5.90 4.29
N GLU A 86 8.87 -5.98 5.59
CA GLU A 86 10.20 -6.16 6.16
C GLU A 86 10.16 -7.31 7.18
N HIS A 87 11.03 -8.29 6.98
CA HIS A 87 11.27 -9.42 7.86
C HIS A 87 12.39 -9.05 8.83
N LEU A 88 12.03 -8.93 10.10
CA LEU A 88 12.88 -8.31 11.10
C LEU A 88 13.88 -9.31 11.66
N ARG A 89 15.13 -8.87 11.82
CA ARG A 89 16.13 -9.64 12.57
C ARG A 89 15.78 -9.58 14.06
N CYS A 90 15.97 -10.70 14.74
CA CYS A 90 15.85 -10.81 16.19
C CYS A 90 17.24 -10.72 16.83
N ASP A 91 17.32 -10.36 18.11
CA ASP A 91 18.62 -10.40 18.81
C ASP A 91 19.11 -11.84 19.04
N ASN A 92 18.20 -12.81 19.06
CA ASN A 92 18.53 -14.23 19.14
C ASN A 92 17.61 -15.08 18.25
N ASP A 93 18.02 -16.32 17.96
CA ASP A 93 17.29 -17.25 17.09
C ASP A 93 16.35 -18.20 17.87
N TRP A 94 16.26 -18.06 19.19
CA TRP A 94 15.58 -19.03 20.06
C TRP A 94 14.24 -18.53 20.61
N ASP A 95 14.07 -17.20 20.72
CA ASP A 95 12.84 -16.56 21.12
C ASP A 95 12.38 -15.53 20.10
N ASN A 96 11.07 -15.31 20.09
CA ASN A 96 10.44 -14.30 19.25
C ASN A 96 10.20 -12.98 19.98
N ALA A 97 10.43 -12.96 21.29
CA ALA A 97 10.25 -11.79 22.15
C ALA A 97 11.39 -10.78 21.98
N SER A 98 12.54 -11.19 21.44
CA SER A 98 13.65 -10.31 21.11
C SER A 98 13.59 -9.73 19.69
N CYS A 99 12.43 -9.84 19.04
CA CYS A 99 12.21 -9.37 17.68
C CYS A 99 11.28 -8.13 17.67
N PRO A 100 11.65 -7.03 17.00
CA PRO A 100 12.93 -6.77 16.32
C PRO A 100 14.11 -6.62 17.27
N ALA A 101 15.31 -6.80 16.72
CA ALA A 101 16.59 -6.55 17.40
C ALA A 101 16.68 -5.14 18.01
N ALA A 102 17.48 -4.98 19.05
CA ALA A 102 17.63 -3.69 19.74
C ALA A 102 18.17 -2.60 18.80
N GLY A 103 17.47 -1.48 18.73
CA GLY A 103 17.76 -0.36 17.82
C GLY A 103 17.02 -0.41 16.48
N CYS A 104 16.22 -1.46 16.25
CA CYS A 104 15.43 -1.65 15.03
C CYS A 104 13.93 -1.36 15.23
N GLU A 105 13.52 -0.94 16.43
CA GLU A 105 12.12 -0.65 16.80
C GLU A 105 11.56 0.58 16.09
N ASN A 106 12.41 1.51 15.64
CA ASN A 106 12.02 2.74 14.96
C ASN A 106 12.80 3.00 13.67
N THR A 107 13.51 1.98 13.17
CA THR A 107 14.40 2.09 12.02
C THR A 107 13.95 1.12 10.94
N THR A 108 13.79 1.58 9.71
CA THR A 108 13.44 0.73 8.57
C THR A 108 14.67 -0.01 8.06
N CYS A 109 14.47 -1.15 7.40
CA CYS A 109 15.58 -1.89 6.83
C CYS A 109 16.32 -1.16 5.70
N ARG A 110 15.67 -0.16 5.08
CA ARG A 110 16.33 0.72 4.11
C ARG A 110 17.33 1.65 4.78
N THR A 111 17.01 2.18 5.95
CA THR A 111 17.91 3.05 6.72
C THR A 111 19.02 2.24 7.39
N ASN A 112 18.68 1.09 7.98
CA ASN A 112 19.64 0.18 8.59
C ASN A 112 19.44 -1.26 8.09
N PRO A 113 20.25 -1.74 7.14
CA PRO A 113 20.16 -3.10 6.62
C PRO A 113 20.36 -4.20 7.67
N GLU A 114 21.06 -3.92 8.78
CA GLU A 114 21.29 -4.90 9.85
C GLU A 114 20.00 -5.26 10.62
N CYS A 115 18.96 -4.44 10.51
CA CYS A 115 17.65 -4.70 11.10
C CYS A 115 16.84 -5.77 10.36
N CYS A 116 17.30 -6.17 9.17
CA CYS A 116 16.62 -7.17 8.35
C CYS A 116 17.30 -8.53 8.44
N ALA A 117 16.49 -9.60 8.45
CA ALA A 117 16.95 -10.98 8.57
C ALA A 117 17.56 -11.52 7.25
N GLY A 118 18.62 -10.89 6.76
CA GLY A 118 19.37 -11.25 5.55
C GLY A 118 18.95 -10.51 4.27
N GLU A 119 19.51 -10.93 3.12
CA GLU A 119 19.38 -10.21 1.84
C GLU A 119 17.99 -10.32 1.18
N GLN A 120 17.18 -11.31 1.55
CA GLN A 120 15.82 -11.53 1.05
C GLN A 120 14.74 -11.18 2.07
N ALA A 121 15.12 -10.41 3.09
CA ALA A 121 14.24 -10.03 4.20
C ALA A 121 13.27 -8.89 3.84
N MET A 122 13.24 -8.42 2.60
CA MET A 122 12.39 -7.31 2.20
C MET A 122 11.55 -7.65 0.98
N GLY A 123 10.32 -7.16 0.99
CA GLY A 123 9.45 -7.16 -0.18
C GLY A 123 9.91 -6.19 -1.25
N GLN A 124 9.39 -6.38 -2.46
CA GLN A 124 9.54 -5.38 -3.51
C GLN A 124 8.81 -4.09 -3.15
N ASP A 125 9.38 -2.95 -3.56
CA ASP A 125 8.77 -1.64 -3.35
C ASP A 125 7.51 -1.49 -4.19
N ILE A 126 6.37 -1.37 -3.51
CA ILE A 126 5.08 -1.03 -4.10
C ILE A 126 4.99 0.48 -4.14
N VAL A 127 4.94 1.05 -5.35
CA VAL A 127 4.86 2.50 -5.52
C VAL A 127 3.44 2.96 -5.22
N ILE A 128 3.30 3.82 -4.20
CA ILE A 128 2.02 4.44 -3.87
C ILE A 128 1.82 5.67 -4.77
N PRO A 129 0.74 5.72 -5.57
CA PRO A 129 0.44 6.90 -6.39
C PRO A 129 0.28 8.15 -5.51
N THR A 130 0.64 9.32 -6.05
CA THR A 130 0.47 10.60 -5.32
C THR A 130 -0.98 10.95 -5.02
N THR A 131 -1.93 10.27 -5.67
CA THR A 131 -3.37 10.39 -5.42
C THR A 131 -3.88 9.45 -4.35
N MET A 132 -3.02 8.68 -3.69
CA MET A 132 -3.36 7.65 -2.71
C MET A 132 -2.58 7.86 -1.41
N ASN A 133 -3.26 7.70 -0.27
CA ASN A 133 -2.64 7.68 1.05
C ASN A 133 -2.87 6.31 1.70
N ALA A 134 -1.77 5.66 2.04
CA ALA A 134 -1.73 4.33 2.65
C ALA A 134 -1.03 4.34 4.02
N ALA A 135 -0.88 5.51 4.66
CA ALA A 135 -0.15 5.66 5.93
C ALA A 135 -0.69 4.77 7.06
N ALA A 136 -1.98 4.40 7.02
CA ALA A 136 -2.56 3.51 8.01
C ALA A 136 -1.90 2.11 8.07
N LEU A 137 -1.27 1.67 6.98
CA LEU A 137 -0.54 0.40 6.88
C LEU A 137 0.87 0.46 7.50
N HIS A 138 1.41 1.65 7.73
CA HIS A 138 2.73 1.81 8.33
C HIS A 138 2.73 1.24 9.75
N GLY A 139 3.67 0.34 10.04
CA GLY A 139 3.77 -0.31 11.36
C GLY A 139 2.75 -1.42 11.60
N LEU A 140 2.05 -1.89 10.56
CA LEU A 140 1.29 -3.14 10.66
C LEU A 140 2.27 -4.31 10.78
N CYS A 141 2.25 -5.01 11.90
CA CYS A 141 3.10 -6.18 12.14
C CYS A 141 2.26 -7.46 12.17
N TYR A 142 2.80 -8.52 11.60
CA TYR A 142 2.26 -9.87 11.70
C TYR A 142 3.09 -10.66 12.69
N MET A 143 2.43 -11.15 13.73
CA MET A 143 3.05 -11.89 14.82
C MET A 143 3.44 -13.30 14.37
N PRO A 144 4.55 -13.81 14.89
CA PRO A 144 5.09 -15.10 14.51
C PRO A 144 4.14 -16.26 14.84
N GLY A 145 4.16 -17.30 14.00
CA GLY A 145 3.44 -18.56 14.17
C GLY A 145 1.93 -18.48 13.91
N SER A 146 1.26 -17.44 14.41
CA SER A 146 -0.18 -17.22 14.23
C SER A 146 -0.51 -16.36 13.01
N GLY A 147 0.42 -15.50 12.58
CA GLY A 147 0.14 -14.45 11.60
C GLY A 147 -0.90 -13.46 12.11
N ARG A 148 -1.07 -13.35 13.43
CA ARG A 148 -1.96 -12.38 14.07
C ARG A 148 -1.48 -10.96 13.76
N PRO A 149 -2.35 -10.04 13.32
CA PRO A 149 -1.93 -8.71 12.96
C PRO A 149 -2.01 -7.79 14.19
N VAL A 150 -1.03 -6.91 14.35
CA VAL A 150 -0.99 -5.87 15.39
C VAL A 150 -0.50 -4.56 14.79
N ARG A 151 -0.92 -3.44 15.36
CA ARG A 151 -0.44 -2.10 15.01
C ARG A 151 -0.21 -1.30 16.30
N PRO A 152 0.97 -1.43 16.94
CA PRO A 152 1.29 -0.75 18.19
C PRO A 152 1.39 0.79 18.06
N GLY A 153 1.49 1.31 16.84
CA GLY A 153 1.69 2.74 16.58
C GLY A 153 3.15 3.15 16.41
N ASP A 154 4.08 2.23 16.71
CA ASP A 154 5.50 2.29 16.37
C ASP A 154 5.88 1.15 15.40
N LEU A 155 7.18 1.00 15.09
CA LEU A 155 7.70 -0.08 14.26
C LEU A 155 8.26 -1.25 15.10
N GLY A 156 7.94 -1.30 16.40
CA GLY A 156 8.51 -2.24 17.38
C GLY A 156 7.82 -3.60 17.44
N CYS A 157 6.72 -3.80 16.70
CA CYS A 157 6.03 -5.08 16.55
C CYS A 157 5.76 -5.87 17.84
N MET A 158 5.47 -5.17 18.95
CA MET A 158 5.15 -5.77 20.25
C MET A 158 6.27 -6.64 20.84
N ARG A 159 7.55 -6.35 20.54
CA ARG A 159 8.74 -7.04 21.06
C ARG A 159 8.58 -7.55 22.51
N ASP A 160 8.36 -6.62 23.45
CA ASP A 160 8.29 -6.94 24.89
C ASP A 160 6.89 -7.36 25.37
N SER A 161 5.93 -7.49 24.47
CA SER A 161 4.51 -7.72 24.79
C SER A 161 3.87 -8.80 23.90
N ILE A 162 4.70 -9.66 23.29
CA ILE A 162 4.24 -10.74 22.43
C ILE A 162 3.44 -11.82 23.18
N ASP A 163 3.75 -12.02 24.46
CA ASP A 163 3.07 -13.01 25.31
C ASP A 163 1.92 -12.40 26.14
N ASP A 164 1.69 -11.09 26.03
CA ASP A 164 0.59 -10.41 26.73
C ASP A 164 -0.66 -10.36 25.83
N PRO A 165 -1.67 -11.23 26.06
CA PRO A 165 -2.87 -11.26 25.22
C PRO A 165 -3.69 -9.97 25.32
N VAL A 166 -3.63 -9.25 26.45
CA VAL A 166 -4.36 -7.99 26.64
C VAL A 166 -3.72 -6.88 25.82
N ALA A 167 -2.39 -6.80 25.84
CA ALA A 167 -1.65 -5.85 25.01
C ALA A 167 -1.85 -6.14 23.51
N LEU A 168 -1.85 -7.41 23.11
CA LEU A 168 -2.11 -7.81 21.73
C LEU A 168 -3.54 -7.51 21.27
N ASP A 169 -4.54 -7.68 22.15
CA ASP A 169 -5.94 -7.33 21.85
C ASP A 169 -6.11 -5.81 21.73
N ALA A 170 -5.43 -5.03 22.58
CA ALA A 170 -5.42 -3.57 22.49
C ALA A 170 -4.69 -3.04 21.24
N ALA A 171 -3.66 -3.75 20.77
CA ALA A 171 -2.91 -3.42 19.57
C ALA A 171 -3.55 -3.94 18.27
N ALA A 172 -4.80 -4.42 18.29
CA ALA A 172 -5.47 -4.88 17.09
C ALA A 172 -5.58 -3.74 16.04
N PRO A 173 -5.21 -3.98 14.77
CA PRO A 173 -5.10 -2.93 13.75
C PRO A 173 -6.43 -2.30 13.32
N GLY A 174 -7.56 -2.94 13.62
CA GLY A 174 -8.88 -2.54 13.14
C GLY A 174 -8.97 -2.53 11.61
N ASN A 175 -9.77 -1.62 11.06
CA ASN A 175 -9.89 -1.41 9.62
C ASN A 175 -8.83 -0.41 9.15
N LEU A 176 -7.94 -0.85 8.26
CA LEU A 176 -6.86 -0.02 7.73
C LEU A 176 -7.35 0.75 6.52
N ARG A 177 -7.31 2.08 6.62
CA ARG A 177 -7.85 2.99 5.60
C ARG A 177 -6.86 3.27 4.49
N ILE A 178 -7.38 3.30 3.26
CA ILE A 178 -6.71 3.83 2.08
C ILE A 178 -7.57 4.96 1.53
N ASP A 179 -7.03 6.17 1.59
CA ASP A 179 -7.72 7.38 1.12
C ASP A 179 -7.22 7.77 -0.28
N PHE A 180 -8.10 8.35 -1.10
CA PHE A 180 -7.78 8.78 -2.47
C PHE A 180 -8.15 10.25 -2.69
N THR A 181 -7.27 11.03 -3.32
CA THR A 181 -7.52 12.43 -3.70
C THR A 181 -8.08 12.58 -5.11
N SER A 182 -8.18 11.48 -5.87
CA SER A 182 -8.73 11.44 -7.24
C SER A 182 -10.27 11.51 -7.31
N GLY A 183 -10.94 11.57 -6.16
CA GLY A 183 -12.40 11.46 -6.05
C GLY A 183 -12.93 10.02 -6.14
N ARG A 184 -12.03 9.01 -6.14
CA ARG A 184 -12.41 7.61 -5.94
C ARG A 184 -12.89 7.42 -4.50
N ALA A 185 -13.89 6.54 -4.30
CA ALA A 185 -14.28 6.12 -2.97
C ALA A 185 -13.12 5.43 -2.24
N ARG A 186 -13.06 5.63 -0.92
CA ARG A 186 -12.04 5.03 -0.06
C ARG A 186 -12.08 3.50 -0.12
N SER A 187 -10.95 2.88 0.17
CA SER A 187 -10.85 1.42 0.33
C SER A 187 -10.40 1.10 1.75
N LEU A 188 -10.90 0.01 2.30
CA LEU A 188 -10.51 -0.53 3.59
C LEU A 188 -9.80 -1.86 3.38
N ILE A 189 -8.66 -2.05 4.04
CA ILE A 189 -8.09 -3.36 4.27
C ILE A 189 -8.55 -3.80 5.65
N MET A 190 -9.48 -4.75 5.68
CA MET A 190 -10.00 -5.33 6.91
C MET A 190 -9.11 -6.51 7.27
N VAL A 191 -8.40 -6.41 8.38
CA VAL A 191 -7.56 -7.52 8.85
C VAL A 191 -8.20 -8.13 10.09
N GLU A 192 -8.53 -9.41 10.02
CA GLU A 192 -9.16 -10.11 11.13
C GLU A 192 -8.17 -10.22 12.31
N PRO A 193 -8.53 -9.74 13.51
CA PRO A 193 -7.58 -9.53 14.60
C PRO A 193 -7.01 -10.82 15.20
N ARG A 194 -7.63 -11.99 14.93
CA ARG A 194 -7.16 -13.28 15.46
C ARG A 194 -6.44 -14.13 14.41
N THR A 195 -6.94 -14.12 13.18
CA THR A 195 -6.41 -14.97 12.11
C THR A 195 -5.39 -14.23 11.23
N GLY A 196 -5.46 -12.89 11.16
CA GLY A 196 -4.67 -12.07 10.24
C GLY A 196 -5.13 -12.12 8.79
N LEU A 197 -6.26 -12.78 8.51
CA LEU A 197 -6.82 -12.77 7.16
C LEU A 197 -7.18 -11.34 6.78
N ALA A 198 -6.67 -10.90 5.63
CA ALA A 198 -6.94 -9.58 5.09
C ALA A 198 -7.97 -9.68 3.95
N SER A 199 -8.99 -8.84 3.97
CA SER A 199 -9.91 -8.61 2.86
C SER A 199 -9.89 -7.14 2.45
N ILE A 200 -10.30 -6.85 1.22
CA ILE A 200 -10.45 -5.47 0.72
C ILE A 200 -11.94 -5.17 0.62
N LEU A 201 -12.36 -4.04 1.16
CA LEU A 201 -13.70 -3.48 0.98
C LEU A 201 -13.58 -2.11 0.33
N ASP A 202 -14.12 -1.94 -0.88
CA ASP A 202 -14.29 -0.62 -1.47
C ASP A 202 -15.57 0.02 -0.90
N CYS A 203 -15.47 1.25 -0.39
CA CYS A 203 -16.60 1.92 0.26
C CYS A 203 -17.75 2.30 -0.69
N SER A 204 -17.54 2.21 -2.01
CA SER A 204 -18.59 2.33 -3.02
C SER A 204 -19.15 1.00 -3.51
N SER A 205 -18.70 -0.13 -2.95
CA SER A 205 -19.18 -1.45 -3.35
C SER A 205 -20.56 -1.75 -2.76
N GLN A 206 -21.33 -2.62 -3.42
CA GLN A 206 -22.62 -3.07 -2.89
C GLN A 206 -22.47 -3.73 -1.51
N ALA A 207 -21.36 -4.44 -1.28
CA ALA A 207 -21.05 -5.03 0.01
C ALA A 207 -20.96 -3.97 1.14
N ALA A 208 -20.40 -2.79 0.86
CA ALA A 208 -20.34 -1.68 1.80
C ALA A 208 -21.70 -0.99 2.00
N ILE A 209 -22.59 -1.08 1.00
CA ILE A 209 -23.97 -0.57 1.11
C ILE A 209 -24.83 -1.51 1.97
N ASP A 210 -24.71 -2.81 1.73
CA ASP A 210 -25.48 -3.84 2.45
C ASP A 210 -24.98 -4.00 3.91
N HIS A 211 -23.69 -3.78 4.12
CA HIS A 211 -23.03 -3.83 5.44
C HIS A 211 -22.24 -2.53 5.67
N PRO A 212 -22.88 -1.46 6.14
CA PRO A 212 -22.22 -0.18 6.33
C PRO A 212 -21.16 -0.27 7.43
N VAL A 213 -19.96 0.18 7.08
CA VAL A 213 -18.81 0.28 7.97
C VAL A 213 -18.58 1.77 8.27
N ALA A 214 -18.43 2.15 9.55
CA ALA A 214 -18.38 3.56 9.96
C ALA A 214 -17.26 4.33 9.24
N GLU A 215 -16.14 3.65 9.00
CA GLU A 215 -14.95 4.16 8.33
C GLU A 215 -15.18 4.48 6.83
N CYS A 216 -16.27 3.98 6.24
CA CYS A 216 -16.69 4.29 4.87
C CYS A 216 -17.61 5.53 4.77
N THR A 217 -18.11 6.06 5.88
CA THR A 217 -19.15 7.12 5.89
C THR A 217 -18.65 8.53 6.22
N GLN A 218 -17.40 8.66 6.69
CA GLN A 218 -16.76 9.96 6.96
C GLN A 218 -16.02 10.52 5.74
#